data_AF-A0A7S1QDF1-F1
#
_entry.id   AF-A0A7S1QDF1-F1
#
_cell.length_a   1.000
_cell.length_b   1.000
_cell.length_c   1.000
_cell.angle_alpha   90.00
_cell.angle_beta   90.00
_cell.angle_gamma   90.00
#
_symmetry.space_group_name_H-M   'P 1'
#
loop_
_entity.id
_entity.type
_entity.pdbx_description
1 polymer ?
#
loop_
_entity_poly.entity_id
_entity_poly.type
_entity_poly.pdbx_seq_one_letter_code
_entity_poly.pdbx_strand_id
1 'polypeptide(L)'
;VKAVDALLRARADPNVANAAGETPLLMAVRETPLPRPWVEVNPRMSIAVSLLRADADPDARDSQGASALTEACQQDDAILVELLTAVGADLDAEDQKGKRAIDFAPPSGSVARQFSSA
;
A
#
# COMPACT_ATOMS: atom_id res chain seq x y z
N VAL A 1 -8.82 9.36 10.86
CA VAL A 1 -9.75 8.72 9.87
C VAL A 1 -10.87 9.66 9.40
N LYS A 2 -11.65 10.29 10.29
CA LYS A 2 -12.77 11.18 9.92
C LYS A 2 -12.47 12.27 8.86
N ALA A 3 -11.24 12.77 8.82
CA ALA A 3 -10.82 13.78 7.83
C ALA A 3 -10.72 13.21 6.40
N VAL A 4 -10.17 12.00 6.24
CA VAL A 4 -10.07 11.32 4.93
C VAL A 4 -11.48 11.06 4.39
N ASP A 5 -12.36 10.49 5.21
CA ASP A 5 -13.75 10.23 4.82
C ASP A 5 -14.51 11.52 4.43
N ALA A 6 -14.24 12.63 5.12
CA ALA A 6 -14.87 13.91 4.82
C ALA A 6 -14.39 14.48 3.46
N LEU A 7 -13.10 14.37 3.16
CA LEU A 7 -12.54 14.82 1.88
C LEU A 7 -13.04 13.96 0.71
N LEU A 8 -13.08 12.63 0.88
CA LEU A 8 -13.59 11.73 -0.14
C LEU A 8 -15.08 11.98 -0.42
N ARG A 9 -15.89 12.26 0.61
CA ARG A 9 -17.30 12.68 0.44
C ARG A 9 -17.44 14.02 -0.27
N ALA A 10 -16.45 14.91 -0.15
CA ALA A 10 -16.39 16.15 -0.89
C ALA A 10 -15.92 15.97 -2.35
N ARG A 11 -15.78 14.73 -2.84
CA ARG A 11 -15.25 14.36 -4.15
C ARG A 11 -13.79 14.75 -4.36
N ALA A 12 -12.99 14.74 -3.29
CA ALA A 12 -11.54 14.77 -3.45
C ALA A 12 -11.10 13.55 -4.25
N ASP A 13 -10.26 13.76 -5.27
CA ASP A 13 -9.67 12.70 -6.07
C ASP A 13 -8.61 11.95 -5.22
N PRO A 14 -8.77 10.64 -4.98
CA PRO A 14 -7.85 9.87 -4.15
C PRO A 14 -6.52 9.53 -4.85
N ASN A 15 -6.36 9.87 -6.14
CA ASN A 15 -5.20 9.51 -6.95
C ASN A 15 -4.25 10.70 -7.21
N VAL A 16 -4.50 11.86 -6.60
CA VAL A 16 -3.64 13.04 -6.79
C VAL A 16 -2.27 12.82 -6.18
N ALA A 17 -1.25 12.72 -7.04
CA ALA A 17 0.13 12.56 -6.60
C ALA A 17 0.75 13.86 -6.09
N ASN A 18 1.62 13.77 -5.07
CA ASN A 18 2.46 14.86 -4.63
C ASN A 18 3.66 15.09 -5.59
N ALA A 19 4.57 16.02 -5.27
CA ALA A 19 5.74 16.31 -6.11
C ALA A 19 6.72 15.13 -6.27
N ALA A 20 6.70 14.17 -5.36
CA ALA A 20 7.47 12.92 -5.43
C ALA A 20 6.73 11.80 -6.18
N GLY A 21 5.54 12.06 -6.73
CA GLY A 21 4.70 11.07 -7.41
C GLY A 21 3.86 10.22 -6.45
N GLU A 22 3.87 10.50 -5.15
CA GLU A 22 3.18 9.67 -4.18
C GLU A 22 1.69 9.99 -4.14
N THR A 23 0.86 8.96 -4.35
CA THR A 23 -0.58 9.06 -4.12
C THR A 23 -0.90 9.04 -2.62
N PRO A 24 -2.09 9.51 -2.21
CA PRO A 24 -2.57 9.39 -0.85
C PRO A 24 -2.46 7.97 -0.29
N LEU A 25 -2.65 6.95 -1.13
CA LEU A 25 -2.52 5.54 -0.75
C LEU A 25 -1.06 5.18 -0.43
N LEU A 26 -0.12 5.53 -1.31
CA LEU A 26 1.32 5.35 -1.09
C LEU A 26 1.79 6.03 0.20
N MET A 27 1.39 7.29 0.40
CA MET A 27 1.73 8.03 1.62
C MET A 27 1.15 7.36 2.87
N ALA A 28 -0.09 6.86 2.80
CA ALA A 28 -0.72 6.16 3.91
C ALA A 28 0.08 4.91 4.29
N VAL A 29 0.56 4.14 3.30
CA VAL A 29 1.34 2.92 3.53
C VAL A 29 2.74 3.23 4.08
N ARG A 30 3.41 4.27 3.58
CA ARG A 30 4.81 4.59 3.92
C ARG A 30 4.98 5.29 5.26
N GLU A 31 4.15 6.29 5.55
CA GLU A 31 4.41 7.24 6.65
C GLU A 31 3.77 6.84 7.98
N THR A 32 2.92 5.81 8.03
CA THR A 32 2.29 5.40 9.28
C THR A 32 3.15 4.38 10.03
N PRO A 33 3.61 4.70 11.26
CA PRO A 33 4.37 3.76 12.07
C PRO A 33 3.59 2.47 12.29
N LEU A 34 4.30 1.33 12.28
CA LEU A 34 3.74 0.03 12.65
C LEU A 34 2.93 0.15 13.95
N PRO A 35 1.76 -0.51 14.03
CA PRO A 35 0.88 -0.38 15.18
C PRO A 35 1.65 -0.72 16.46
N ARG A 36 1.59 0.18 17.44
CA ARG A 36 2.11 -0.12 18.78
C ARG A 36 1.24 -1.23 19.39
N PRO A 37 1.80 -2.13 20.22
CA PRO A 37 1.11 -3.35 20.67
C PRO A 37 -0.25 -3.13 21.36
N TRP A 38 -0.53 -1.91 21.83
CA TRP A 38 -1.74 -1.53 22.56
C TRP A 38 -2.74 -0.72 21.72
N VAL A 39 -2.55 -0.59 20.41
CA VAL A 39 -3.46 0.13 19.51
C VAL A 39 -4.37 -0.88 18.81
N GLU A 40 -5.66 -0.84 19.16
CA GLU A 40 -6.70 -1.75 18.66
C GLU A 40 -7.01 -1.57 17.17
N VAL A 41 -6.83 -0.36 16.64
CA VAL A 41 -7.12 -0.04 15.24
C VAL A 41 -5.87 0.51 14.58
N ASN A 42 -5.29 -0.21 13.62
CA ASN A 42 -4.17 0.27 12.83
C ASN A 42 -4.64 1.45 11.94
N PRO A 43 -4.21 2.70 12.22
CA PRO A 43 -4.68 3.87 11.47
C PRO A 43 -4.30 3.79 9.99
N ARG A 44 -3.15 3.14 9.68
CA ARG A 44 -2.70 2.85 8.32
C ARG A 44 -3.77 2.09 7.56
N MET A 45 -4.20 0.97 8.12
CA MET A 45 -5.14 0.06 7.49
C MET A 45 -6.49 0.74 7.28
N SER A 46 -6.95 1.51 8.27
CA SER A 46 -8.20 2.25 8.15
C SER A 46 -8.16 3.30 7.04
N ILE A 47 -7.04 4.01 6.86
CA ILE A 47 -6.88 4.99 5.79
C ILE A 47 -6.79 4.30 4.43
N ALA A 48 -5.95 3.25 4.31
CA ALA A 48 -5.81 2.47 3.08
C ALA A 48 -7.16 1.92 2.60
N VAL A 49 -7.93 1.28 3.49
CA VAL A 49 -9.27 0.77 3.17
C VAL A 49 -10.21 1.89 2.71
N SER A 50 -10.14 3.07 3.33
CA SER A 50 -11.02 4.19 2.96
C SER A 50 -10.67 4.75 1.58
N LEU A 51 -9.39 4.85 1.25
CA LEU A 51 -8.90 5.29 -0.06
C LEU A 51 -9.25 4.27 -1.15
N LEU A 52 -8.98 2.99 -0.92
CA LEU A 52 -9.31 1.92 -1.87
C LEU A 52 -10.82 1.83 -2.14
N ARG A 53 -11.66 2.04 -1.13
CA ARG A 53 -13.12 2.12 -1.30
C ARG A 53 -13.59 3.33 -2.11
N ALA A 54 -12.74 4.32 -2.27
CA ALA A 54 -13.01 5.51 -3.07
C ALA A 54 -12.36 5.44 -4.46
N ASP A 55 -11.99 4.25 -4.94
CA ASP A 55 -11.34 4.02 -6.23
C ASP A 55 -9.92 4.60 -6.31
N ALA A 56 -9.18 4.59 -5.19
CA ALA A 56 -7.74 4.79 -5.24
C ALA A 56 -7.08 3.65 -6.03
N ASP A 57 -6.21 4.01 -6.96
CA ASP A 57 -5.43 3.10 -7.77
C ASP A 57 -4.38 2.40 -6.89
N PRO A 58 -4.50 1.07 -6.68
CA PRO A 58 -3.57 0.33 -5.83
C PRO A 58 -2.20 0.11 -6.50
N ASP A 59 -2.13 0.24 -7.82
CA ASP A 59 -0.91 0.01 -8.62
C ASP A 59 -0.19 1.31 -8.96
N ALA A 60 -0.71 2.45 -8.48
CA ALA A 60 -0.04 3.74 -8.62
C ALA A 60 1.39 3.67 -8.06
N ARG A 61 2.33 4.25 -8.82
CA ARG A 61 3.76 4.26 -8.50
C ARG A 61 4.26 5.66 -8.28
N ASP A 62 5.15 5.81 -7.32
CA ASP A 62 5.87 7.06 -7.11
C ASP A 62 6.95 7.29 -8.19
N SER A 63 7.67 8.40 -8.07
CA SER A 63 8.77 8.74 -9.00
C SER A 63 9.94 7.76 -8.99
N GLN A 64 10.05 6.91 -7.96
CA GLN A 64 11.06 5.84 -7.88
C GLN A 64 10.53 4.49 -8.37
N GLY A 65 9.25 4.42 -8.76
CA GLY A 65 8.60 3.21 -9.21
C GLY A 65 8.04 2.35 -8.07
N ALA A 66 8.06 2.83 -6.82
CA ALA A 66 7.50 2.09 -5.69
C ALA A 66 5.97 2.20 -5.69
N SER A 67 5.28 1.06 -5.54
CA SER A 67 3.84 0.99 -5.32
C SER A 67 3.50 0.73 -3.86
N ALA A 68 2.23 0.86 -3.49
CA ALA A 68 1.74 0.47 -2.17
C ALA A 68 2.09 -1.00 -1.83
N LEU A 69 2.15 -1.86 -2.85
CA LEU A 69 2.46 -3.27 -2.72
C LEU A 69 3.96 -3.50 -2.52
N THR A 70 4.83 -2.74 -3.20
CA THR A 70 6.28 -2.74 -2.94
C THR A 70 6.58 -2.42 -1.48
N GLU A 71 5.97 -1.36 -0.95
CA GLU A 71 6.13 -0.93 0.45
C GLU A 71 5.59 -1.99 1.43
N ALA A 72 4.43 -2.58 1.14
CA ALA A 72 3.84 -3.64 1.98
C ALA A 72 4.76 -4.88 2.06
N CYS A 73 5.32 -5.31 0.94
CA CYS A 73 6.28 -6.41 0.88
C CYS A 73 7.57 -6.08 1.65
N GLN A 74 8.12 -4.88 1.46
CA GLN A 74 9.33 -4.43 2.15
C GLN A 74 9.16 -4.40 3.69
N GLN A 75 7.96 -4.05 4.15
CA GLN A 75 7.60 -4.03 5.58
C GLN A 75 7.23 -5.42 6.15
N ASP A 76 7.21 -6.47 5.33
CA ASP A 76 6.70 -7.81 5.68
C ASP A 76 5.24 -7.80 6.20
N ASP A 77 4.41 -6.87 5.71
CA ASP A 77 3.01 -6.74 6.13
C ASP A 77 2.08 -7.58 5.23
N ALA A 78 1.96 -8.87 5.57
CA ALA A 78 1.08 -9.80 4.86
C ALA A 78 -0.39 -9.32 4.80
N ILE A 79 -0.89 -8.65 5.84
CA ILE A 79 -2.28 -8.19 5.89
C ILE A 79 -2.51 -7.09 4.83
N LEU A 80 -1.57 -6.18 4.67
CA LEU A 80 -1.66 -5.12 3.66
C LEU A 80 -1.47 -5.68 2.25
N VAL A 81 -0.58 -6.66 2.06
CA VAL A 81 -0.44 -7.38 0.77
C VAL A 81 -1.76 -8.07 0.40
N GLU A 82 -2.40 -8.77 1.34
CA GLU A 82 -3.71 -9.40 1.13
C GLU A 82 -4.80 -8.37 0.79
N LEU A 83 -4.84 -7.22 1.48
CA LEU A 83 -5.80 -6.17 1.17
C LEU A 83 -5.61 -5.62 -0.25
N LEU A 84 -4.37 -5.30 -0.64
CA LEU A 84 -4.08 -4.71 -1.94
C LEU A 84 -4.37 -5.70 -3.07
N THR A 85 -3.96 -6.96 -2.92
CA THR A 85 -4.30 -8.01 -3.90
C THR A 85 -5.80 -8.28 -3.98
N ALA A 86 -6.53 -8.22 -2.87
CA ALA A 86 -7.99 -8.39 -2.86
C ALA A 86 -8.75 -7.29 -3.62
N VAL A 87 -8.16 -6.09 -3.76
CA VAL A 87 -8.72 -5.00 -4.58
C VAL A 87 -8.18 -4.97 -6.01
N GLY A 88 -7.39 -5.97 -6.40
CA GLY A 88 -6.91 -6.16 -7.76
C GLY A 88 -5.52 -5.59 -8.06
N ALA A 89 -4.74 -5.24 -7.04
CA ALA A 89 -3.35 -4.84 -7.23
C ALA A 89 -2.53 -5.95 -7.89
N ASP A 90 -1.69 -5.60 -8.86
CA ASP A 90 -0.86 -6.54 -9.59
C ASP A 90 0.42 -6.87 -8.81
N LEU A 91 0.44 -8.06 -8.21
CA LEU A 91 1.57 -8.61 -7.46
C LEU A 91 2.78 -8.93 -8.35
N ASP A 92 2.54 -9.21 -9.64
CA ASP A 92 3.56 -9.61 -10.60
C ASP A 92 4.10 -8.42 -11.41
N ALA A 93 3.55 -7.22 -11.20
CA ALA A 93 4.01 -6.02 -11.89
C ALA A 93 5.47 -5.71 -11.56
N GLU A 94 6.29 -5.61 -12.60
CA GLU A 94 7.71 -5.27 -12.48
C GLU A 94 7.94 -3.76 -12.47
N ASP A 95 8.91 -3.32 -11.67
CA ASP A 95 9.46 -1.96 -11.70
C ASP A 95 10.37 -1.73 -12.93
N GLN A 96 10.95 -0.54 -13.05
CA GLN A 96 11.86 -0.20 -14.16
C GLN A 96 13.15 -1.03 -14.18
N LYS A 97 13.46 -1.78 -13.11
CA LYS A 97 14.62 -2.65 -12.97
C LYS A 97 14.24 -4.14 -13.13
N GLY A 98 12.99 -4.44 -13.50
CA GLY A 98 12.49 -5.81 -13.64
C GLY A 98 12.23 -6.50 -12.31
N LYS A 99 12.08 -5.75 -11.21
CA LYS A 99 11.80 -6.31 -9.88
C LYS A 99 10.31 -6.25 -9.57
N ARG A 100 9.77 -7.36 -9.08
CA ARG A 100 8.41 -7.44 -8.55
C ARG A 100 8.40 -6.96 -7.10
N ALA A 101 7.22 -6.63 -6.59
CA ALA A 101 7.08 -6.20 -5.20
C ALA A 101 7.62 -7.22 -4.18
N ILE A 102 7.42 -8.53 -4.43
CA ILE A 102 7.94 -9.59 -3.56
C ILE A 102 9.47 -9.62 -3.48
N ASP A 103 10.17 -9.15 -4.51
CA ASP A 103 11.64 -9.15 -4.53
C ASP A 103 12.24 -8.14 -3.52
N PHE A 104 11.39 -7.27 -2.94
CA PHE A 104 11.75 -6.36 -1.86
C PHE A 104 11.41 -6.91 -0.47
N ALA A 105 10.70 -8.04 -0.38
CA ALA A 105 10.38 -8.68 0.89
C ALA A 105 11.63 -9.27 1.55
N PRO A 106 11.75 -9.22 2.89
CA PRO A 106 12.85 -9.86 3.59
C PRO A 106 12.84 -11.38 3.34
N PRO A 107 13.98 -12.04 3.03
CA PRO A 107 14.01 -13.46 2.66
C PRO A 107 13.44 -14.42 3.73
N SER A 108 13.55 -14.04 5.00
CA SER A 108 13.00 -14.77 6.14
C SER A 108 11.59 -14.30 6.54
N GLY A 109 11.02 -13.33 5.84
CA GLY A 109 9.72 -12.74 6.10
C GLY A 109 8.55 -13.69 5.87
N SER A 110 7.41 -13.32 6.44
CA SER A 110 6.15 -14.04 6.26
C SER A 110 5.62 -13.85 4.83
N VAL A 111 5.72 -12.65 4.26
CA VAL A 111 5.32 -12.33 2.89
C VAL A 111 6.14 -13.14 1.89
N ALA A 112 7.47 -13.15 2.03
CA ALA A 112 8.34 -13.96 1.18
C ALA A 112 7.95 -15.44 1.22
N ARG A 113 7.69 -16.00 2.40
CA ARG A 113 7.25 -17.40 2.54
C ARG A 113 5.88 -17.69 1.94
N GLN A 114 4.96 -16.73 2.02
CA GLN A 114 3.58 -16.89 1.54
C GLN A 114 3.48 -16.78 0.02
N PHE A 115 4.33 -15.98 -0.62
CA PHE A 115 4.24 -15.67 -2.04
C PHE A 115 5.44 -16.15 -2.89
N SER A 116 6.45 -16.79 -2.30
CA SER A 116 7.61 -17.35 -3.05
C SER A 116 7.29 -18.67 -3.79
N SER A 117 6.07 -19.21 -3.68
CA SER A 117 5.70 -20.52 -4.24
C SER A 117 4.80 -20.47 -5.49
N ALA A 118 4.75 -19.35 -6.21
CA ALA A 118 4.11 -19.24 -7.53
C ALA A 118 5.16 -19.21 -8.64
#